data_AF-R9M9Q4-F1
#
_entry.id   AF-R9M9Q4-F1
#
_cell.length_a   1.000
_cell.length_b   1.000
_cell.length_c   1.000
_cell.angle_alpha   90.00
_cell.angle_beta   90.00
_cell.angle_gamma   90.00
#
_symmetry.space_group_name_H-M   'P 1'
#
loop_
_entity.id
_entity.type
_entity.pdbx_description
1 polymer ?
#
loop_
_entity_poly.entity_id
_entity_poly.type
_entity_poly.pdbx_seq_one_letter_code
_entity_poly.pdbx_strand_id
1 'polypeptide(L)'
;MKTEGKNRFQLESLRQFVLDGKPLSAEVFCGAMAGMFPNVKEEAIQPWLEFVDEITQSGQYVDFQEEPDLETAKAHWYDTLLAGFCQLKAEHGESSAARTLELGLERLCLYPYELEEATVQLGQGASLEKLGQMMRDGFLESETAQFPKLRDVLGLDASAQSPQMNMNF
;
A
#
# COMPACT_ATOMS: atom_id res chain seq x y z
N MET A 1 -32.40 -13.50 -5.79
CA MET A 1 -31.04 -13.47 -5.20
C MET A 1 -30.05 -13.36 -6.36
N LYS A 2 -29.62 -12.14 -6.67
CA LYS A 2 -28.50 -11.88 -7.59
C LYS A 2 -27.48 -11.11 -6.75
N THR A 3 -26.48 -11.81 -6.23
CA THR A 3 -25.26 -11.16 -5.77
C THR A 3 -24.50 -10.81 -7.04
N GLU A 4 -24.63 -9.55 -7.44
CA GLU A 4 -23.85 -8.96 -8.53
C GLU A 4 -22.37 -9.18 -8.25
N GLY A 5 -21.64 -9.60 -9.29
CA GLY A 5 -20.21 -9.81 -9.21
C GLY A 5 -19.56 -8.49 -8.79
N LYS A 6 -19.06 -8.44 -7.55
CA LYS A 6 -18.18 -7.39 -7.07
C LYS A 6 -17.02 -7.30 -8.04
N ASN A 7 -16.94 -6.15 -8.70
CA ASN A 7 -15.96 -5.84 -9.72
C ASN A 7 -14.57 -5.88 -9.08
N ARG A 8 -13.88 -7.02 -9.15
CA ARG A 8 -12.51 -7.16 -8.65
C ARG A 8 -11.64 -6.26 -9.51
N PHE A 9 -11.11 -5.18 -8.93
CA PHE A 9 -10.16 -4.32 -9.61
C PHE A 9 -8.89 -5.14 -9.87
N GLN A 10 -8.63 -5.46 -11.15
CA GLN A 10 -7.51 -6.30 -11.54
C GLN A 10 -6.21 -5.49 -11.52
N LEU A 11 -5.08 -6.16 -11.34
CA LEU A 11 -3.75 -5.52 -11.38
C LEU A 11 -3.50 -4.78 -12.71
N GLU A 12 -4.00 -5.31 -13.82
CA GLU A 12 -3.91 -4.64 -15.13
C GLU A 12 -4.74 -3.35 -15.19
N SER A 13 -5.94 -3.34 -14.59
CA SER A 13 -6.75 -2.14 -14.45
C SER A 13 -6.08 -1.09 -13.57
N LEU A 14 -5.38 -1.52 -12.50
CA LEU A 14 -4.57 -0.62 -11.66
C LEU A 14 -3.41 -0.01 -12.45
N ARG A 15 -2.68 -0.82 -13.23
CA ARG A 15 -1.58 -0.32 -14.08
C ARG A 15 -2.08 0.74 -15.06
N GLN A 16 -3.18 0.49 -15.77
CA GLN A 16 -3.73 1.47 -16.70
C GLN A 16 -4.21 2.73 -15.97
N PHE A 17 -4.82 2.60 -14.80
CA PHE A 17 -5.27 3.74 -14.01
C PHE A 17 -4.08 4.63 -13.58
N VAL A 18 -2.98 4.03 -13.14
CA VAL A 18 -1.75 4.76 -12.76
C VAL A 18 -1.13 5.44 -14.00
N LEU A 19 -1.12 4.79 -15.17
CA LEU A 19 -0.65 5.39 -16.42
C LEU A 19 -1.49 6.59 -16.87
N ASP A 20 -2.79 6.56 -16.62
CA ASP A 20 -3.69 7.68 -16.92
C ASP A 20 -3.43 8.91 -16.02
N GLY A 21 -2.59 8.78 -14.99
CA GLY A 21 -2.23 9.88 -14.08
C GLY A 21 -3.40 10.36 -13.21
N LYS A 22 -4.41 9.52 -13.01
CA LYS A 22 -5.59 9.86 -12.20
C LYS A 22 -5.25 9.71 -10.70
N PRO A 23 -5.69 10.65 -9.84
CA PRO A 23 -5.53 10.50 -8.40
C PRO A 23 -6.33 9.30 -7.90
N LEU A 24 -5.78 8.56 -6.94
CA LEU A 24 -6.44 7.41 -6.33
C LEU A 24 -7.53 7.88 -5.38
N SER A 25 -8.74 7.34 -5.56
CA SER A 25 -9.83 7.49 -4.60
C SER A 25 -9.86 6.32 -3.62
N ALA A 26 -10.58 6.49 -2.50
CA ALA A 26 -10.83 5.40 -1.55
C ALA A 26 -11.48 4.17 -2.22
N GLU A 27 -12.35 4.38 -3.22
CA GLU A 27 -12.96 3.28 -3.98
C GLU A 27 -11.92 2.49 -4.77
N VAL A 28 -11.01 3.17 -5.47
CA VAL A 28 -9.93 2.52 -6.22
C VAL A 28 -8.97 1.80 -5.26
N PHE A 29 -8.65 2.42 -4.12
CA PHE A 29 -7.83 1.80 -3.08
C PHE A 29 -8.44 0.49 -2.58
N CYS A 30 -9.70 0.52 -2.15
CA CYS A 30 -10.40 -0.68 -1.67
C CYS A 30 -10.51 -1.75 -2.75
N GLY A 31 -10.87 -1.36 -3.98
CA GLY A 31 -10.96 -2.27 -5.11
C GLY A 31 -9.62 -2.95 -5.38
N ALA A 32 -8.53 -2.19 -5.41
CA ALA A 32 -7.18 -2.70 -5.65
C ALA A 32 -6.72 -3.65 -4.53
N MET A 33 -6.93 -3.29 -3.26
CA MET A 33 -6.62 -4.15 -2.12
C MET A 33 -7.39 -5.47 -2.16
N ALA A 34 -8.71 -5.41 -2.37
CA ALA A 34 -9.55 -6.61 -2.47
C ALA A 34 -9.20 -7.48 -3.69
N GLY A 35 -8.78 -6.86 -4.80
CA GLY A 35 -8.26 -7.58 -5.97
C GLY A 35 -6.92 -8.25 -5.70
N MET A 36 -6.03 -7.58 -4.96
CA MET A 36 -4.70 -8.06 -4.60
C MET A 36 -4.74 -9.19 -3.55
N PHE A 37 -5.72 -9.15 -2.65
CA PHE A 37 -5.91 -10.08 -1.54
C PHE A 37 -7.34 -10.65 -1.49
N PRO A 38 -7.73 -11.49 -2.47
CA PRO A 38 -9.11 -11.92 -2.63
C PRO A 38 -9.65 -12.82 -1.51
N ASN A 39 -8.76 -13.30 -0.63
CA ASN A 39 -9.10 -14.14 0.53
C ASN A 39 -9.20 -13.34 1.83
N VAL A 40 -8.77 -12.08 1.84
CA VAL A 40 -8.88 -11.20 3.00
C VAL A 40 -10.30 -10.64 3.05
N LYS A 41 -10.83 -10.57 4.27
CA LYS A 41 -12.13 -9.97 4.57
C LYS A 41 -12.10 -8.47 4.25
N GLU A 42 -13.14 -7.96 3.59
CA GLU A 42 -13.22 -6.52 3.25
C GLU A 42 -13.20 -5.64 4.50
N GLU A 43 -13.68 -6.16 5.63
CA GLU A 43 -13.65 -5.51 6.94
C GLU A 43 -12.21 -5.22 7.41
N ALA A 44 -11.20 -5.91 6.87
CA ALA A 44 -9.80 -5.63 7.14
C ALA A 44 -9.28 -4.39 6.40
N ILE A 45 -9.95 -3.96 5.32
CA ILE A 45 -9.52 -2.83 4.47
C ILE A 45 -10.04 -1.50 5.04
N GLN A 46 -11.27 -1.48 5.56
CA GLN A 46 -11.91 -0.27 6.09
C GLN A 46 -11.05 0.49 7.14
N PRO A 47 -10.39 -0.18 8.09
CA PRO A 47 -9.51 0.49 9.05
C PRO A 47 -8.33 1.24 8.41
N TRP A 48 -7.85 0.80 7.23
CA TRP A 48 -6.79 1.51 6.51
C TRP A 48 -7.28 2.81 5.88
N LEU A 49 -8.55 2.88 5.45
CA LEU A 49 -9.14 4.15 5.01
C LEU A 49 -9.25 5.13 6.18
N GLU A 50 -9.71 4.65 7.34
CA GLU A 50 -9.82 5.46 8.55
C GLU A 50 -8.45 5.95 9.01
N PHE A 51 -7.42 5.09 8.94
CA PHE A 51 -6.04 5.49 9.18
C PHE A 51 -5.58 6.61 8.25
N VAL A 52 -5.84 6.51 6.94
CA VAL A 52 -5.50 7.56 5.97
C VAL A 52 -6.24 8.87 6.29
N ASP A 53 -7.51 8.81 6.66
CA ASP A 53 -8.27 9.98 7.09
C ASP A 53 -7.67 10.63 8.35
N GLU A 54 -7.29 9.83 9.36
CA GLU A 54 -6.72 10.31 10.62
C GLU A 54 -5.36 10.98 10.43
N ILE A 55 -4.43 10.35 9.69
CA ILE A 55 -3.09 10.89 9.49
C ILE A 55 -3.13 12.17 8.63
N THR A 56 -3.99 12.22 7.60
CA THR A 56 -4.15 13.42 6.78
C THR A 56 -4.77 14.58 7.53
N GLN A 57 -5.81 14.33 8.34
CA GLN A 57 -6.41 15.36 9.20
C GLN A 57 -5.44 15.88 10.26
N SER A 58 -4.48 15.06 10.67
CA SER A 58 -3.41 15.43 11.61
C SER A 58 -2.25 16.19 10.93
N GLY A 59 -2.35 16.48 9.63
CA GLY A 59 -1.30 17.21 8.89
C GLY A 59 -0.07 16.34 8.58
N GLN A 60 -0.23 15.02 8.57
CA GLN A 60 0.84 14.11 8.17
C GLN A 60 0.73 13.82 6.69
N TYR A 61 1.79 14.17 5.95
CA TYR A 61 1.82 14.09 4.51
C TYR A 61 2.93 13.16 4.04
N VAL A 62 2.66 12.49 2.93
CA VAL A 62 3.63 11.66 2.22
C VAL A 62 4.85 12.49 1.83
N ASP A 63 6.05 11.92 1.95
CA ASP A 63 7.33 12.60 1.70
C ASP A 63 7.53 13.89 2.53
N PHE A 64 6.76 14.05 3.61
CA PHE A 64 6.73 15.24 4.46
C PHE A 64 6.47 16.53 3.67
N GLN A 65 5.73 16.44 2.55
CA GLN A 65 5.37 17.58 1.72
C GLN A 65 3.92 17.99 1.99
N GLU A 66 3.68 19.24 2.39
CA GLU A 66 2.32 19.75 2.53
C GLU A 66 1.57 19.71 1.20
N GLU A 67 0.28 19.40 1.27
CA GLU A 67 -0.59 19.25 0.11
C GLU A 67 -1.63 20.38 0.04
N PRO A 68 -2.09 20.75 -1.16
CA PRO A 68 -3.01 21.87 -1.34
C PRO A 68 -4.39 21.61 -0.74
N ASP A 69 -4.77 20.34 -0.58
CA ASP A 69 -6.05 19.92 -0.02
C ASP A 69 -5.99 18.48 0.53
N LEU A 70 -6.98 18.11 1.35
CA LEU A 70 -7.03 16.80 1.98
C LEU A 70 -7.24 15.65 0.99
N GLU A 71 -7.94 15.87 -0.12
CA GLU A 71 -8.21 14.79 -1.08
C GLU A 71 -6.93 14.44 -1.85
N THR A 72 -6.12 15.45 -2.21
CA THR A 72 -4.78 15.24 -2.77
C THR A 72 -3.87 14.51 -1.77
N ALA A 73 -3.87 14.91 -0.49
CA ALA A 73 -3.10 14.22 0.54
C ALA A 73 -3.50 12.74 0.70
N LYS A 74 -4.80 12.45 0.74
CA LYS A 74 -5.32 11.07 0.81
C LYS A 74 -4.93 10.25 -0.42
N ALA A 75 -5.01 10.83 -1.62
CA ALA A 75 -4.63 10.16 -2.85
C ALA A 75 -3.15 9.71 -2.82
N HIS A 76 -2.25 10.54 -2.32
CA HIS A 76 -0.84 10.16 -2.15
C HIS A 76 -0.64 9.08 -1.07
N TRP A 77 -1.40 9.13 0.03
CA TRP A 77 -1.37 8.05 1.04
C TRP A 77 -1.87 6.72 0.48
N TYR A 78 -2.95 6.72 -0.31
CA TYR A 78 -3.43 5.53 -0.99
C TYR A 78 -2.41 4.98 -1.98
N ASP A 79 -1.71 5.84 -2.71
CA ASP A 79 -0.64 5.44 -3.63
C ASP A 79 0.48 4.69 -2.89
N THR A 80 1.02 5.31 -1.84
CA THR A 80 2.16 4.73 -1.12
C THR A 80 1.80 3.48 -0.32
N LEU A 81 0.60 3.41 0.26
CA LEU A 81 0.13 2.20 0.92
C LEU A 81 -0.06 1.06 -0.08
N LEU A 82 -0.73 1.29 -1.21
CA LEU A 82 -0.87 0.26 -2.25
C LEU A 82 0.49 -0.19 -2.80
N ALA A 83 1.42 0.73 -2.99
CA ALA A 83 2.78 0.42 -3.42
C ALA A 83 3.50 -0.48 -2.41
N GLY A 84 3.43 -0.13 -1.12
CA GLY A 84 3.96 -0.95 -0.03
C GLY A 84 3.36 -2.36 -0.03
N PHE A 85 2.03 -2.49 -0.11
CA PHE A 85 1.38 -3.81 -0.16
C PHE A 85 1.73 -4.62 -1.42
N CYS A 86 1.93 -3.96 -2.57
CA CYS A 86 2.46 -4.61 -3.77
C CYS A 86 3.86 -5.19 -3.53
N GLN A 87 4.77 -4.42 -2.92
CA GLN A 87 6.12 -4.86 -2.58
C GLN A 87 6.10 -6.01 -1.58
N LEU A 88 5.36 -5.87 -0.49
CA LEU A 88 5.19 -6.92 0.52
C LEU A 88 4.74 -8.23 -0.10
N LYS A 89 3.74 -8.19 -0.99
CA LYS A 89 3.25 -9.38 -1.68
C LYS A 89 4.31 -9.99 -2.59
N ALA A 90 5.10 -9.17 -3.28
CA ALA A 90 6.16 -9.63 -4.17
C ALA A 90 7.33 -10.28 -3.41
N GLU A 91 7.70 -9.73 -2.26
CA GLU A 91 8.90 -10.13 -1.49
C GLU A 91 8.60 -11.23 -0.46
N HIS A 92 7.47 -11.15 0.23
CA HIS A 92 7.09 -12.08 1.31
C HIS A 92 5.94 -13.02 0.96
N GLY A 93 5.36 -12.87 -0.24
CA GLY A 93 4.23 -13.65 -0.72
C GLY A 93 2.86 -13.18 -0.21
N GLU A 94 1.81 -13.64 -0.89
CA GLU A 94 0.42 -13.24 -0.63
C GLU A 94 -0.02 -13.49 0.81
N SER A 95 0.29 -14.66 1.38
CA SER A 95 -0.17 -15.00 2.73
C SER A 95 0.42 -14.10 3.81
N SER A 96 1.68 -13.68 3.66
CA SER A 96 2.34 -12.79 4.62
C SER A 96 1.78 -11.38 4.52
N ALA A 97 1.69 -10.85 3.30
CA ALA A 97 1.11 -9.53 3.05
C ALA A 97 -0.37 -9.45 3.45
N ALA A 98 -1.15 -10.51 3.25
CA ALA A 98 -2.54 -10.60 3.68
C ALA A 98 -2.67 -10.53 5.22
N ARG A 99 -1.80 -11.20 5.97
CA ARG A 99 -1.80 -11.10 7.44
C ARG A 99 -1.45 -9.69 7.91
N THR A 100 -0.54 -9.01 7.21
CA THR A 100 -0.22 -7.61 7.50
C THR A 100 -1.43 -6.71 7.22
N LEU A 101 -2.17 -6.94 6.14
CA LEU A 101 -3.42 -6.23 5.85
C LEU A 101 -4.47 -6.45 6.96
N GLU A 102 -4.58 -7.68 7.47
CA GLU A 102 -5.48 -8.06 8.55
C GLU A 102 -5.19 -7.39 9.89
N LEU A 103 -4.01 -6.78 10.09
CA LEU A 103 -3.74 -5.93 11.27
C LEU A 103 -4.73 -4.76 11.39
N GLY A 104 -5.33 -4.33 10.28
CA GLY A 104 -6.41 -3.35 10.29
C GLY A 104 -7.58 -3.76 11.20
N LEU A 105 -7.92 -5.06 11.27
CA LEU A 105 -8.99 -5.57 12.13
C LEU A 105 -8.76 -5.26 13.61
N GLU A 106 -7.50 -5.10 14.01
CA GLU A 106 -7.06 -4.84 15.37
C GLU A 106 -6.67 -3.38 15.59
N ARG A 107 -6.98 -2.49 14.62
CA ARG A 107 -6.59 -1.08 14.63
C ARG A 107 -5.08 -0.85 14.66
N LEU A 108 -4.31 -1.80 14.12
CA LEU A 108 -2.86 -1.73 13.99
C LEU A 108 -2.46 -1.42 12.54
N CYS A 109 -3.08 -0.38 11.95
CA CYS A 109 -2.65 0.11 10.64
C CYS A 109 -1.27 0.77 10.77
N LEU A 110 -0.46 0.64 9.73
CA LEU A 110 0.96 0.96 9.74
C LEU A 110 1.29 1.95 8.62
N TYR A 111 2.31 2.78 8.84
CA TYR A 111 2.91 3.56 7.76
C TYR A 111 3.63 2.64 6.76
N PRO A 112 3.80 3.05 5.49
CA PRO A 112 4.49 2.25 4.48
C PRO A 112 5.87 1.76 4.91
N TYR A 113 6.62 2.60 5.63
CA TYR A 113 7.97 2.30 6.13
C TYR A 113 8.01 1.37 7.36
N GLU A 114 6.85 0.94 7.88
CA GLU A 114 6.74 -0.04 8.96
C GLU A 114 6.27 -1.43 8.49
N LEU A 115 5.72 -1.50 7.27
CA LEU A 115 5.04 -2.68 6.76
C LEU A 115 5.95 -3.92 6.65
N GLU A 116 7.19 -3.72 6.19
CA GLU A 116 8.14 -4.82 5.98
C GLU A 116 8.50 -5.49 7.31
N GLU A 117 8.97 -4.72 8.30
CA GLU A 117 9.37 -5.26 9.60
C GLU A 117 8.18 -5.91 10.32
N ALA A 118 6.99 -5.31 10.26
CA ALA A 118 5.78 -5.92 10.81
C ALA A 118 5.48 -7.29 10.17
N THR A 119 5.66 -7.40 8.85
CA THR A 119 5.48 -8.65 8.10
C THR A 119 6.49 -9.70 8.52
N VAL A 120 7.76 -9.31 8.70
CA VAL A 120 8.83 -10.19 9.18
C VAL A 120 8.51 -10.70 10.58
N GLN A 121 8.11 -9.82 11.51
CA GLN A 121 7.75 -10.19 12.88
C GLN A 121 6.53 -11.13 12.93
N LEU A 122 5.50 -10.86 12.13
CA LEU A 122 4.35 -11.76 11.96
C LEU A 122 4.79 -13.14 11.43
N GLY A 123 5.69 -13.17 10.46
CA GLY A 123 6.29 -14.40 9.92
C GLY A 123 7.07 -15.21 10.96
N GLN A 124 7.69 -14.53 11.93
CA GLN A 124 8.38 -15.13 13.07
C GLN A 124 7.44 -15.54 14.22
N GLY A 125 6.14 -15.28 14.10
CA GLY A 125 5.13 -15.65 15.10
C GLY A 125 4.97 -14.66 16.24
N ALA A 126 5.34 -13.39 16.04
CA ALA A 126 5.02 -12.33 16.99
C ALA A 126 3.49 -12.25 17.21
N SER A 127 3.08 -12.10 18.48
CA SER A 127 1.69 -11.84 18.81
C SER A 127 1.30 -10.40 18.42
N LEU A 128 -0.01 -10.17 18.24
CA LEU A 128 -0.56 -8.83 17.99
C LEU A 128 -0.23 -7.85 19.12
N GLU A 129 -0.23 -8.31 20.38
CA GLU A 129 0.17 -7.50 21.53
C GLU A 129 1.64 -7.06 21.41
N LYS A 130 2.54 -7.98 21.06
CA LYS A 130 3.96 -7.67 20.86
C LYS A 130 4.13 -6.69 19.70
N LEU A 131 3.46 -6.92 18.58
CA LEU A 131 3.49 -6.02 17.42
C LEU A 131 2.99 -4.62 17.76
N GLY A 132 1.86 -4.51 18.46
CA GLY A 132 1.35 -3.22 18.92
C GLY A 132 2.31 -2.50 19.87
N GLN A 133 3.06 -3.25 20.69
CA GLN A 133 4.12 -2.67 21.52
C GLN A 133 5.30 -2.19 20.67
N MET A 134 5.76 -2.99 19.71
CA MET A 134 6.84 -2.61 18.79
C MET A 134 6.49 -1.36 17.97
N MET A 135 5.25 -1.24 17.51
CA MET A 135 4.73 -0.06 16.83
C MET A 135 4.83 1.20 17.72
N ARG A 136 4.36 1.12 18.98
CA ARG A 136 4.45 2.26 19.91
C ARG A 136 5.87 2.66 20.28
N ASP A 137 6.77 1.69 20.33
CA ASP A 137 8.17 1.91 20.67
C ASP A 137 9.04 2.32 19.47
N GLY A 138 8.47 2.38 18.25
CA GLY A 138 9.18 2.75 17.03
C GLY A 138 10.10 1.64 16.48
N PHE A 139 9.93 0.39 16.91
CA PHE A 139 10.78 -0.73 16.46
C PHE A 139 10.38 -1.33 15.12
N LEU A 140 9.26 -0.89 14.54
CA LEU A 140 8.83 -1.30 13.20
C LEU A 140 9.34 -0.37 12.11
N GLU A 141 9.77 0.84 12.47
CA GLU A 141 10.23 1.85 11.51
C GLU A 141 11.52 1.37 10.84
N SER A 142 11.59 1.47 9.51
CA SER A 142 12.85 1.34 8.80
C SER A 142 13.80 2.50 9.13
N GLU A 143 15.10 2.33 8.86
CA GLU A 143 16.12 3.36 9.15
C GLU A 143 15.80 4.73 8.51
N THR A 144 15.05 4.73 7.41
CA THR A 144 14.62 5.93 6.70
C THR A 144 13.16 5.78 6.31
N ALA A 145 12.31 6.78 6.62
CA ALA A 145 10.93 6.80 6.16
C ALA A 145 10.87 6.77 4.61
N GLN A 146 10.41 5.64 4.07
CA GLN A 146 10.23 5.43 2.64
C GLN A 146 8.75 5.48 2.27
N PHE A 147 8.46 6.16 1.17
CA PHE A 147 7.12 6.27 0.60
C PHE A 147 7.13 5.74 -0.85
N PRO A 148 7.10 4.42 -1.05
CA PRO A 148 7.15 3.83 -2.38
C PRO A 148 5.99 4.35 -3.24
N LYS A 149 6.19 4.49 -4.55
CA LYS A 149 5.12 4.92 -5.47
C LYS A 149 4.67 3.77 -6.34
N LEU A 150 3.37 3.68 -6.62
CA LEU A 150 2.84 2.57 -7.43
C LEU A 150 3.46 2.51 -8.82
N ARG A 151 3.73 3.68 -9.41
CA ARG A 151 4.34 3.77 -10.74
C ARG A 151 5.69 3.06 -10.82
N ASP A 152 6.50 3.22 -9.78
CA ASP A 152 7.83 2.62 -9.67
C ASP A 152 7.70 1.10 -9.41
N VAL A 153 6.86 0.72 -8.45
CA VAL A 153 6.64 -0.69 -8.07
C VAL A 153 6.04 -1.51 -9.20
N LEU A 154 5.16 -0.91 -10.01
CA LEU A 154 4.56 -1.56 -11.17
C LEU A 154 5.47 -1.57 -12.41
N GLY A 155 6.66 -0.94 -12.34
CA GLY A 155 7.65 -0.91 -13.42
C GLY A 155 7.23 -0.07 -14.62
N LEU A 156 6.39 0.95 -14.43
CA LEU A 156 5.80 1.73 -15.53
C LEU A 156 6.80 2.72 -16.15
N ASP A 157 7.86 3.08 -15.43
CA ASP A 157 8.94 3.95 -15.92
C ASP A 157 10.03 3.22 -16.72
N ALA A 158 10.02 1.88 -16.73
CA ALA A 158 11.04 1.06 -17.40
C ALA A 158 10.99 1.10 -18.94
N SER A 159 10.03 1.81 -19.53
CA SER A 159 9.90 1.93 -20.99
C SER A 159 10.74 3.04 -21.63
N ALA A 160 11.50 3.83 -20.84
CA ALA A 160 12.29 4.97 -21.35
C ALA A 160 13.82 4.75 -21.44
N GLN A 161 14.36 3.57 -21.07
CA GLN A 161 15.81 3.31 -21.18
C GLN A 161 16.13 1.98 -21.86
N SER A 162 16.04 1.95 -23.19
CA SER A 162 16.92 1.10 -23.98
C SER A 162 18.13 1.94 -24.42
N PRO A 163 19.38 1.65 -24.01
CA PRO A 163 20.53 2.26 -24.65
C PRO A 163 20.61 1.71 -26.07
N GLN A 164 20.27 2.53 -27.06
CA GLN A 164 20.69 2.25 -28.43
C GLN A 164 22.22 2.35 -28.49
N MET A 165 22.89 1.23 -28.25
CA MET A 165 24.27 1.06 -28.69
C MET A 165 24.27 0.97 -30.22
N ASN A 166 24.36 2.13 -30.86
CA ASN A 166 24.79 2.24 -32.26
C ASN A 166 26.28 1.87 -32.32
N MET A 167 26.56 0.58 -32.46
CA MET A 167 27.85 0.11 -32.93
C MET A 167 27.84 0.19 -34.45
N ASN A 168 28.25 1.33 -34.99
CA ASN A 168 28.68 1.40 -36.38
C ASN A 168 30.11 0.86 -36.45
N PHE A 169 30.28 -0.29 -37.09
CA PHE A 169 31.56 -0.76 -37.64
C PHE A 169 31.66 -0.34 -39.10
#